data_AF-A0A962YUQ8-F1
#
_entry.id   AF-A0A962YUQ8-F1
#
_cell.length_a   1.000
_cell.length_b   1.000
_cell.length_c   1.000
_cell.angle_alpha   90.00
_cell.angle_beta   90.00
_cell.angle_gamma   90.00
#
_symmetry.space_group_name_H-M   'P 1'
#
loop_
_entity.id
_entity.type
_entity.pdbx_description
1 polymer ?
#
loop_
_entity_poly.entity_id
_entity_poly.type
_entity_poly.pdbx_seq_one_letter_code
_entity_poly.pdbx_strand_id
1 'polypeptide(L)'
;MPGHFPDFPIFPGVLIIAALARSSGMLVILLGWCEELGDMDALLARLARTEGTAGILGGNLMILTESKIKHIDPVYPGSTMELHSELILKRESMFVCKVVALVNGAEISKGQLTPATLPPTMLGEFGG
;
A
#
# COMPACT_ATOMS: atom_id res chain seq x y z
N MET A 1 -5.46 -14.33 19.47
CA MET A 1 -4.87 -14.64 18.15
C MET A 1 -3.78 -15.67 18.39
N PRO A 2 -3.79 -16.82 17.69
CA PRO A 2 -2.64 -17.73 17.71
C PRO A 2 -1.39 -16.94 17.31
N GLY A 3 -0.37 -16.91 18.18
CA GLY A 3 0.80 -16.05 18.00
C GLY A 3 1.66 -16.53 16.83
N HIS A 4 2.17 -15.59 16.02
CA HIS A 4 3.37 -15.80 15.23
C HIS A 4 4.54 -15.29 16.07
N PHE A 5 5.15 -16.06 16.96
CA PHE A 5 5.15 -17.51 17.13
C PHE A 5 4.40 -17.91 18.42
N PRO A 6 4.05 -19.20 18.58
CA PRO A 6 3.56 -19.70 19.87
C PRO A 6 4.52 -19.25 20.99
N ASP A 7 3.97 -18.71 22.07
CA ASP A 7 4.68 -18.13 23.22
C ASP A 7 5.54 -16.87 22.96
N PHE A 8 5.77 -16.49 21.71
CA PHE A 8 6.54 -15.29 21.34
C PHE A 8 5.84 -14.49 20.24
N PRO A 9 4.79 -13.72 20.57
CA PRO A 9 3.97 -13.05 19.57
C PRO A 9 4.69 -11.84 18.96
N ILE A 10 5.05 -11.96 17.70
CA ILE A 10 5.59 -10.91 16.83
C ILE A 10 4.64 -10.71 15.63
N PHE A 11 4.46 -9.47 15.20
CA PHE A 11 3.76 -9.18 13.98
C PHE A 11 4.58 -9.64 12.75
N PRO A 12 4.03 -10.48 11.85
CA PRO A 12 4.78 -11.01 10.72
C PRO A 12 5.29 -9.92 9.77
N GLY A 13 6.57 -9.98 9.40
CA GLY A 13 7.19 -9.02 8.47
C GLY A 13 6.47 -8.90 7.12
N VAL A 14 5.96 -10.02 6.58
CA VAL A 14 5.17 -10.04 5.34
C VAL A 14 3.88 -9.21 5.43
N LEU A 15 3.26 -9.14 6.62
CA LEU A 15 2.07 -8.33 6.82
C LEU A 15 2.42 -6.83 6.90
N ILE A 16 3.61 -6.48 7.36
CA ILE A 16 4.14 -5.11 7.29
C ILE A 16 4.31 -4.71 5.82
N ILE A 17 4.91 -5.59 4.99
CA ILE A 17 5.04 -5.35 3.54
C ILE A 17 3.67 -5.18 2.89
N ALA A 18 2.70 -6.05 3.20
CA ALA A 18 1.35 -5.95 2.66
C ALA A 18 0.63 -4.66 3.07
N ALA A 19 0.81 -4.21 4.32
CA ALA A 19 0.24 -2.97 4.80
C ALA A 19 0.85 -1.74 4.10
N LEU A 20 2.19 -1.71 3.96
CA LEU A 20 2.89 -0.68 3.19
C LEU A 20 2.46 -0.69 1.72
N ALA A 21 2.33 -1.85 1.09
CA ALA A 21 1.88 -1.98 -0.29
C ALA A 21 0.46 -1.43 -0.50
N ARG A 22 -0.47 -1.70 0.43
CA ARG A 22 -1.83 -1.14 0.37
C ARG A 22 -1.83 0.38 0.57
N SER A 23 -1.03 0.89 1.50
CA SER A 23 -0.86 2.34 1.69
C SER A 23 -0.30 3.01 0.43
N SER A 24 0.73 2.42 -0.19
CA SER A 24 1.29 2.90 -1.45
C SER A 24 0.28 2.85 -2.61
N GLY A 25 -0.53 1.79 -2.71
CA GLY A 25 -1.59 1.71 -3.72
C GLY A 25 -2.65 2.80 -3.54
N MET A 26 -3.10 3.03 -2.31
CA MET A 26 -4.03 4.14 -2.03
C MET A 26 -3.43 5.49 -2.42
N LEU A 27 -2.16 5.74 -2.07
CA LEU A 27 -1.45 6.96 -2.45
C LEU A 27 -1.44 7.15 -3.98
N VAL A 28 -1.09 6.11 -4.74
CA VAL A 28 -1.03 6.17 -6.20
C VAL A 28 -2.39 6.48 -6.82
N ILE A 29 -3.47 5.85 -6.33
CA ILE A 29 -4.84 6.10 -6.81
C ILE A 29 -5.25 7.54 -6.53
N LEU A 30 -5.04 8.01 -5.29
CA LEU A 30 -5.43 9.36 -4.88
C LEU A 30 -4.66 10.43 -5.65
N LEU A 31 -3.35 10.23 -5.89
CA LEU A 31 -2.55 11.13 -6.72
C LEU A 31 -3.04 11.14 -8.17
N GLY A 32 -3.38 9.97 -8.73
CA GLY A 32 -3.94 9.87 -10.08
C GLY A 32 -5.26 10.64 -10.23
N TRP A 33 -6.16 10.53 -9.25
CA TRP A 33 -7.40 11.30 -9.24
C TRP A 33 -7.17 12.79 -9.03
N CYS A 34 -6.20 13.17 -8.20
CA CYS A 34 -5.82 14.57 -8.01
C CYS A 34 -5.33 15.19 -9.33
N GLU A 35 -4.54 14.45 -10.11
CA GLU A 35 -4.10 14.89 -11.45
C GLU A 35 -5.27 14.97 -12.45
N GLU A 36 -6.18 14.00 -12.43
CA GLU A 36 -7.35 13.96 -13.32
C GLU A 36 -8.35 15.10 -13.05
N LEU A 37 -8.63 15.36 -11.76
CA LEU A 37 -9.63 16.32 -11.33
C LEU A 37 -9.07 17.75 -11.23
N GLY A 38 -7.76 17.90 -11.01
CA GLY A 38 -7.06 19.19 -10.92
C GLY A 38 -7.38 20.02 -9.67
N ASP A 39 -8.23 19.52 -8.76
CA ASP A 39 -8.70 20.23 -7.59
C ASP A 39 -8.92 19.31 -6.38
N MET A 40 -8.56 19.81 -5.20
CA MET A 40 -8.66 19.07 -3.94
C MET A 40 -10.11 18.90 -3.46
N ASP A 41 -10.99 19.90 -3.69
CA ASP A 41 -12.39 19.77 -3.30
C ASP A 41 -13.09 18.72 -4.18
N ALA A 42 -12.77 18.67 -5.48
CA ALA A 42 -13.22 17.62 -6.37
C ALA A 42 -12.73 16.22 -5.95
N LEU A 43 -11.47 16.09 -5.53
CA LEU A 43 -10.92 14.83 -5.00
C LEU A 43 -11.68 14.36 -3.75
N LEU A 44 -11.87 15.27 -2.79
CA LEU A 44 -12.61 14.96 -1.56
C LEU A 44 -14.06 14.59 -1.85
N ALA A 45 -14.71 15.30 -2.77
CA ALA A 45 -16.07 15.02 -3.19
C ALA A 45 -16.19 13.64 -3.89
N ARG A 46 -15.20 13.26 -4.70
CA ARG A 46 -15.12 11.90 -5.28
C ARG A 46 -14.93 10.84 -4.20
N LEU A 47 -13.98 11.06 -3.29
CA LEU A 47 -13.69 10.13 -2.19
C LEU A 47 -14.93 9.91 -1.30
N ALA A 48 -15.65 10.98 -0.95
CA ALA A 48 -16.86 10.92 -0.12
C ALA A 48 -18.01 10.12 -0.75
N ARG A 49 -18.04 10.02 -2.09
CA ARG A 49 -19.06 9.26 -2.84
C ARG A 49 -18.58 7.85 -3.22
N THR A 50 -17.34 7.52 -2.90
CA THR A 50 -16.73 6.25 -3.28
C THR A 50 -16.97 5.21 -2.19
N GLU A 51 -17.73 4.17 -2.51
CA GLU A 51 -17.98 3.04 -1.62
C GLU A 51 -17.39 1.74 -2.18
N GLY A 52 -16.82 0.94 -1.28
CA GLY A 52 -16.28 -0.39 -1.59
C GLY A 52 -15.02 -0.38 -2.46
N THR A 53 -14.40 -1.55 -2.56
CA THR A 53 -13.13 -1.75 -3.29
C THR A 53 -13.26 -1.43 -4.79
N ALA A 54 -14.41 -1.74 -5.40
CA ALA A 54 -14.66 -1.48 -6.82
C ALA A 54 -14.72 0.03 -7.13
N GLY A 55 -15.33 0.84 -6.25
CA GLY A 55 -15.36 2.29 -6.40
C GLY A 55 -13.98 2.93 -6.25
N ILE A 56 -13.17 2.43 -5.31
CA ILE A 56 -11.81 2.96 -5.05
C ILE A 56 -10.86 2.60 -6.19
N LEU A 57 -10.90 1.36 -6.65
CA LEU A 57 -9.99 0.91 -7.71
C LEU A 57 -10.42 1.40 -9.09
N GLY A 58 -11.72 1.62 -9.35
CA GLY A 58 -12.22 2.07 -10.65
C GLY A 58 -11.83 1.14 -11.81
N GLY A 59 -11.60 -0.15 -11.53
CA GLY A 59 -11.06 -1.13 -12.49
C GLY A 59 -9.52 -1.23 -12.53
N ASN A 60 -8.79 -0.32 -11.85
CA ASN A 60 -7.34 -0.37 -11.74
C ASN A 60 -6.91 -1.29 -10.60
N LEU A 61 -6.67 -2.57 -10.92
CA LEU A 61 -6.02 -3.48 -9.99
C LEU A 61 -4.51 -3.24 -10.00
N MET A 62 -3.90 -3.06 -8.84
CA MET A 62 -2.43 -3.01 -8.72
C MET A 62 -1.89 -4.29 -8.10
N ILE A 63 -0.79 -4.78 -8.66
CA ILE A 63 -0.02 -5.89 -8.13
C ILE A 63 1.33 -5.40 -7.61
N LEU A 64 1.84 -6.02 -6.56
CA LEU A 64 3.19 -5.74 -6.08
C LEU A 64 4.19 -6.55 -6.91
N THR A 65 4.98 -5.87 -7.74
CA THR A 65 5.96 -6.54 -8.63
C THR A 65 7.31 -6.75 -7.97
N GLU A 66 7.76 -5.77 -7.18
CA GLU A 66 9.04 -5.85 -6.45
C GLU A 66 8.87 -5.31 -5.03
N SER A 67 9.51 -6.00 -4.08
CA SER A 67 9.63 -5.58 -2.69
C SER A 67 11.08 -5.69 -2.24
N LYS A 68 11.70 -4.53 -1.96
CA LYS A 68 13.04 -4.42 -1.38
C LYS A 68 12.90 -3.81 0.00
N ILE A 69 12.48 -4.62 0.96
CA ILE A 69 12.21 -4.19 2.34
C ILE A 69 13.22 -4.84 3.29
N LYS A 70 13.80 -4.02 4.16
CA LYS A 70 14.60 -4.44 5.30
C LYS A 70 13.78 -4.27 6.57
N HIS A 71 13.54 -5.37 7.27
CA HIS A 71 13.01 -5.35 8.64
C HIS A 71 14.16 -5.07 9.62
N ILE A 72 13.91 -4.15 10.55
CA ILE A 72 14.91 -3.65 11.50
C ILE A 72 14.64 -4.26 12.87
N ASP A 73 13.42 -4.10 13.38
CA ASP A 73 13.01 -4.54 14.71
C ASP A 73 11.64 -5.25 14.71
N PRO A 74 11.42 -6.22 15.63
CA PRO A 74 10.14 -6.90 15.76
C PRO A 74 9.05 -5.97 16.29
N VAL A 75 7.83 -6.14 15.81
CA VAL A 75 6.65 -5.40 16.29
C VAL A 75 5.83 -6.31 17.18
N TYR A 76 5.53 -5.87 18.40
CA TYR A 76 4.77 -6.65 19.38
C TYR A 76 3.29 -6.25 19.40
N PRO A 77 2.37 -7.18 19.76
CA PRO A 77 0.96 -6.85 19.95
C PRO A 77 0.75 -5.66 20.89
N GLY A 78 -0.21 -4.80 20.56
CA GLY A 78 -0.47 -3.56 21.28
C GLY A 78 0.35 -2.36 20.79
N SER A 79 1.36 -2.57 19.95
CA SER A 79 2.07 -1.47 19.29
C SER A 79 1.21 -0.81 18.22
N THR A 80 1.27 0.51 18.12
CA THR A 80 0.72 1.26 16.98
C THR A 80 1.80 1.44 15.92
N MET A 81 1.52 0.97 14.70
CA MET A 81 2.42 1.10 13.57
C MET A 81 1.98 2.26 12.67
N GLU A 82 2.88 3.18 12.41
CA GLU A 82 2.68 4.28 11.45
C GLU A 82 3.30 3.89 10.11
N LEU A 83 2.56 4.06 9.02
CA LEU A 83 2.95 3.66 7.67
C LEU A 83 3.15 4.90 6.82
N HIS A 84 4.37 5.07 6.32
CA HIS A 84 4.74 6.19 5.45
C HIS A 84 5.07 5.64 4.07
N SER A 85 4.45 6.25 3.05
CA SER A 85 4.71 5.95 1.65
C SER A 85 4.93 7.26 0.90
N GLU A 86 5.98 7.30 0.09
CA GLU A 86 6.35 8.42 -0.76
C GLU A 86 6.52 7.91 -2.19
N LEU A 87 5.78 8.48 -3.15
CA LEU A 87 5.93 8.15 -4.56
C LEU A 87 7.17 8.85 -5.11
N ILE A 88 8.17 8.07 -5.52
CA ILE A 88 9.46 8.55 -6.05
C ILE A 88 9.43 8.65 -7.58
N LEU A 89 8.74 7.70 -8.23
CA LEU A 89 8.72 7.62 -9.68
C LEU A 89 7.38 7.05 -10.16
N LYS A 90 6.84 7.68 -11.21
CA LYS A 90 5.68 7.20 -11.96
C LYS A 90 6.08 6.96 -13.41
N ARG A 91 5.89 5.75 -13.91
CA ARG A 91 6.17 5.34 -15.29
C ARG A 91 4.96 4.59 -15.84
N GLU A 92 4.07 5.27 -16.57
CA GLU A 92 2.84 4.71 -17.16
C GLU A 92 2.05 3.78 -16.22
N SER A 93 2.37 2.49 -16.18
CA SER A 93 1.72 1.47 -15.34
C SER A 93 2.54 1.03 -14.12
N MET A 94 3.74 1.56 -13.88
CA MET A 94 4.63 1.20 -12.76
C MET A 94 4.93 2.40 -11.86
N PHE A 95 4.99 2.15 -10.56
CA PHE A 95 5.24 3.16 -9.55
C PHE A 95 6.36 2.69 -8.64
N VAL A 96 7.26 3.59 -8.24
CA VAL A 96 8.29 3.30 -7.24
C VAL A 96 7.97 4.09 -6.00
N CYS A 97 7.70 3.40 -4.90
CA CYS A 97 7.37 4.00 -3.62
C CYS A 97 8.48 3.72 -2.61
N LYS A 98 9.03 4.78 -2.01
CA LYS A 98 9.87 4.66 -0.82
C LYS A 98 8.95 4.54 0.38
N VAL A 99 9.20 3.56 1.24
CA VAL A 99 8.31 3.24 2.34
C VAL A 99 9.07 3.06 3.65
N VAL A 100 8.43 3.49 4.74
CA VAL A 100 8.92 3.34 6.11
C VAL A 100 7.75 2.97 7.01
N ALA A 101 7.95 2.01 7.91
CA ALA A 101 7.03 1.74 9.00
C ALA A 101 7.71 2.08 10.33
N LEU A 102 7.00 2.79 11.19
CA LEU A 102 7.48 3.28 12.49
C LEU A 102 6.65 2.68 13.63
N VAL A 103 7.27 2.50 14.79
CA VAL A 103 6.60 2.25 16.08
C VAL A 103 7.22 3.17 17.11
N ASN A 104 6.40 4.00 17.78
CA ASN A 104 6.86 5.01 18.74
C ASN A 104 7.98 5.92 18.16
N GLY A 105 7.87 6.27 16.87
CA GLY A 105 8.88 7.07 16.15
C GLY A 105 10.16 6.33 15.72
N ALA A 106 10.33 5.05 16.09
CA ALA A 106 11.49 4.25 15.67
C ALA A 106 11.19 3.47 14.36
N GLU A 107 12.13 3.45 13.43
CA GLU A 107 12.03 2.69 12.17
C GLU A 107 12.09 1.18 12.42
N ILE A 108 10.98 0.48 12.20
CA ILE A 108 10.91 -0.99 12.34
C ILE A 108 11.04 -1.71 11.00
N SER A 109 10.77 -1.02 9.89
CA SER A 109 10.89 -1.56 8.53
C SER A 109 11.03 -0.42 7.53
N LYS A 110 11.88 -0.60 6.51
CA LYS A 110 12.05 0.42 5.46
C LYS A 110 12.51 -0.18 4.14
N GLY A 111 12.28 0.56 3.07
CA GLY A 111 12.86 0.26 1.77
C GLY A 111 12.02 0.79 0.63
N GLN A 112 11.88 -0.02 -0.42
CA GLN A 112 11.20 0.35 -1.65
C GLN A 112 10.21 -0.73 -2.07
N LEU A 113 9.03 -0.29 -2.52
CA LEU A 113 8.03 -1.12 -3.18
C LEU A 113 7.82 -0.63 -4.61
N THR A 114 7.60 -1.58 -5.53
CA THR A 114 7.30 -1.27 -6.92
C THR A 114 5.94 -1.87 -7.31
N PRO A 115 4.81 -1.20 -7.01
CA PRO A 115 3.51 -1.63 -7.52
C PRO A 115 3.35 -1.31 -9.00
N ALA A 116 2.56 -2.13 -9.71
CA ALA A 116 2.20 -1.90 -11.10
C ALA A 116 0.69 -2.12 -11.32
N THR A 117 0.09 -1.30 -12.17
CA THR A 117 -1.30 -1.47 -12.63
C THR A 117 -1.37 -2.66 -13.58
N LEU A 118 -2.27 -3.59 -13.27
CA LEU A 118 -2.60 -4.71 -14.13
C LEU A 118 -3.52 -4.23 -15.26
N PRO A 119 -3.21 -4.50 -16.53
CA PRO A 119 -4.09 -4.14 -17.63
C PRO A 119 -5.40 -4.95 -17.55
N PRO A 120 -6.54 -4.36 -18.00
CA PRO A 120 -7.83 -5.03 -17.91
C PRO A 120 -7.91 -6.37 -18.64
N THR A 121 -7.08 -6.56 -19.68
CA THR A 121 -6.97 -7.81 -20.45
C THR A 121 -6.52 -8.99 -19.60
N MET A 122 -5.79 -8.77 -18.50
CA MET A 122 -5.30 -9.82 -17.61
C MET A 122 -6.23 -10.09 -16.41
N LEU A 123 -7.32 -9.34 -16.24
CA LEU A 123 -8.29 -9.57 -15.16
C LEU A 123 -9.10 -10.84 -15.35
N GLY A 124 -9.30 -11.30 -16.60
CA GLY A 124 -10.06 -12.51 -16.93
C GLY A 124 -9.35 -13.84 -16.62
N GLU A 125 -8.03 -13.82 -16.41
CA GLU A 125 -7.23 -15.04 -16.17
C GLU A 125 -7.22 -15.47 -14.69
N PHE A 126 -7.66 -14.60 -13.77
CA PHE A 126 -7.71 -14.86 -12.32
C PHE A 126 -9.13 -15.07 -11.78
N GLY A 127 -10.13 -15.19 -12.67
CA GLY A 127 -11.55 -15.36 -12.35
C GLY A 127 -12.08 -16.79 -12.52
N GLY A 128 -11.21 -17.81 -12.45
CA GLY A 128 -11.54 -19.23 -12.56
C GLY A 128 -11.42 -19.97 -11.24
#